data_AF-A0A9P6E3J4-F1
#
_entry.id   AF-A0A9P6E3J4-F1
#
_cell.length_a   1.000
_cell.length_b   1.000
_cell.length_c   1.000
_cell.angle_alpha   90.00
_cell.angle_beta   90.00
_cell.angle_gamma   90.00
#
_symmetry.space_group_name_H-M   'P 1'
#
loop_
_entity.id
_entity.type
_entity.pdbx_description
1 polymer ?
#
loop_
_entity_poly.entity_id
_entity_poly.type
_entity_poly.pdbx_seq_one_letter_code
_entity_poly.pdbx_strand_id
1 'polypeptide(L)'
;MPTKPEKGKYSLFSDEMDTRIQAESLLAQPVGDADNFLVQYKLFSSILITTAETVFGTCKLCPKTTKNLTNGMIQLIVGKICATGSAINIAKCGPSTKASDLARRIYFTAMLDHEHNDPCNLKSKEIMLRAKKHDQWRIQHALKGSTKFLNASSFDFIPFPLIVNNLDDPHKLKAYRPKSFDNFKKKLQTLLKSGVKYKPEKYIRLDTDLLKDQMLQILDKNRDLLAFICPQMPEQIHQDLVCGLDSIYPGILVHTNTKSKGKFGKFPAVHHCIYNRYCKSGTCRRRDPAMLQKEGSQHHVNIAMSVPHASVEMKKQLEEYIQLQCVFKPLFDWITELLEKILPDSFEVLSKYIDILPCAEPVVVYPFSGFVINFNVATRLHCDWQDHDICLVLAIMDKD
;
A
#
# COMPACT_ATOMS: atom_id res chain seq x y z
N MET A 1 -24.20 -6.69 -8.06
CA MET A 1 -24.17 -7.37 -9.37
C MET A 1 -25.59 -7.39 -9.90
N PRO A 2 -25.86 -6.86 -11.10
CA PRO A 2 -27.20 -6.89 -11.66
C PRO A 2 -27.67 -8.34 -11.80
N THR A 3 -28.95 -8.58 -11.53
CA THR A 3 -29.55 -9.90 -11.67
C THR A 3 -29.52 -10.33 -13.15
N LYS A 4 -29.59 -11.64 -13.45
CA LYS A 4 -29.62 -12.15 -14.85
C LYS A 4 -30.59 -11.38 -15.78
N PRO A 5 -31.82 -11.02 -15.38
CA PRO A 5 -32.73 -10.24 -16.23
C PRO A 5 -32.33 -8.75 -16.39
N GLU A 6 -31.47 -8.21 -15.53
CA GLU A 6 -31.02 -6.82 -15.63
C GLU A 6 -29.87 -6.62 -16.62
N LYS A 7 -29.07 -7.67 -16.93
CA LYS A 7 -27.96 -7.57 -17.89
C LYS A 7 -28.40 -7.06 -19.27
N GLY A 8 -29.57 -7.48 -19.76
CA GLY A 8 -30.11 -7.01 -21.03
C GLY A 8 -30.44 -5.51 -21.03
N LYS A 9 -30.92 -4.98 -19.90
CA LYS A 9 -31.23 -3.55 -19.76
C LYS A 9 -29.97 -2.70 -19.76
N TYR A 10 -28.87 -3.16 -19.16
CA TYR A 10 -27.61 -2.41 -19.20
C TYR A 10 -26.97 -2.39 -20.59
N SER A 11 -27.10 -3.47 -21.37
CA SER A 11 -26.68 -3.47 -22.78
C SER A 11 -27.51 -2.44 -23.57
N LEU A 12 -28.84 -2.50 -23.44
CA LEU A 12 -29.75 -1.55 -24.10
C LEU A 12 -29.48 -0.10 -23.70
N PHE A 13 -29.15 0.15 -22.42
CA PHE A 13 -28.73 1.46 -21.95
C PHE A 13 -27.46 1.97 -22.61
N SER A 14 -26.46 1.10 -22.78
CA SER A 14 -25.20 1.47 -23.44
C SER A 14 -25.46 1.84 -24.91
N ASP A 15 -26.20 1.00 -25.63
CA ASP A 15 -26.49 1.19 -27.05
C ASP A 15 -27.30 2.50 -27.29
N GLU A 16 -28.28 2.77 -26.43
CA GLU A 16 -29.10 3.99 -26.50
C GLU A 16 -28.29 5.25 -26.11
N MET A 17 -27.38 5.14 -25.13
CA MET A 17 -26.47 6.24 -24.75
C MET A 17 -25.56 6.62 -25.92
N ASP A 18 -24.94 5.63 -26.57
CA ASP A 18 -24.04 5.87 -27.70
C ASP A 18 -24.79 6.48 -28.89
N THR A 19 -25.99 5.98 -29.19
CA THR A 19 -26.87 6.52 -30.24
C THR A 19 -27.19 7.99 -30.00
N ARG A 20 -27.56 8.38 -28.76
CA ARG A 20 -27.89 9.77 -28.44
C ARG A 20 -26.68 10.69 -28.38
N ILE A 21 -25.54 10.20 -27.89
CA ILE A 21 -24.29 10.96 -27.90
C ILE A 21 -23.85 11.27 -29.33
N GLN A 22 -24.00 10.31 -30.24
CA GLN A 22 -23.72 10.50 -31.68
C GLN A 22 -24.71 11.49 -32.31
N ALA A 23 -26.01 11.35 -32.05
CA ALA A 23 -27.05 12.24 -32.59
C ALA A 23 -26.84 13.71 -32.17
N GLU A 24 -26.47 13.93 -30.90
CA GLU A 24 -26.21 15.26 -30.34
C GLU A 24 -24.80 15.79 -30.67
N SER A 25 -24.00 15.04 -31.43
CA SER A 25 -22.64 15.40 -31.85
C SER A 25 -21.72 15.84 -30.69
N LEU A 26 -21.95 15.33 -29.49
CA LEU A 26 -21.20 15.69 -28.28
C LEU A 26 -19.70 15.42 -28.42
N LEU A 27 -19.33 14.37 -29.15
CA LEU A 27 -17.94 13.99 -29.39
C LEU A 27 -17.24 14.85 -30.46
N ALA A 28 -18.01 15.57 -31.28
CA ALA A 28 -17.47 16.39 -32.36
C ALA A 28 -17.18 17.84 -31.94
N GLN A 29 -17.66 18.27 -30.76
CA GLN A 29 -17.44 19.62 -30.24
C GLN A 29 -16.22 19.64 -29.31
N PRO A 30 -15.10 20.29 -29.69
CA PRO A 30 -13.96 20.43 -28.80
C PRO A 30 -14.29 21.32 -27.59
N VAL A 31 -13.84 20.92 -26.40
CA VAL A 31 -13.98 21.72 -25.18
C VAL A 31 -13.01 22.90 -25.23
N GLY A 32 -13.51 24.07 -25.64
CA GLY A 32 -12.70 25.28 -25.83
C GLY A 32 -12.44 26.10 -24.57
N ASP A 33 -13.40 26.13 -23.65
CA ASP A 33 -13.35 26.92 -22.40
C ASP A 33 -14.27 26.34 -21.30
N ALA A 34 -14.27 26.98 -20.13
CA ALA A 34 -15.04 26.54 -18.97
C ALA A 34 -16.57 26.62 -19.17
N ASP A 35 -17.04 27.58 -19.96
CA ASP A 35 -18.47 27.76 -20.23
C ASP A 35 -18.96 26.69 -21.22
N ASN A 36 -18.17 26.42 -22.26
CA ASN A 36 -18.38 25.33 -23.20
C ASN A 36 -18.40 23.97 -22.47
N PHE A 37 -17.47 23.73 -21.53
CA PHE A 37 -17.49 22.53 -20.68
C PHE A 37 -18.80 22.39 -19.88
N LEU A 38 -19.27 23.47 -19.25
CA LEU A 38 -20.51 23.44 -18.47
C LEU A 38 -21.74 23.15 -19.35
N VAL A 39 -21.77 23.66 -20.57
CA VAL A 39 -22.83 23.37 -21.55
C VAL A 39 -22.80 21.89 -21.96
N GLN A 40 -21.62 21.37 -22.34
CA GLN A 40 -21.48 19.96 -22.72
C GLN A 40 -21.79 19.02 -21.55
N TYR A 41 -21.38 19.36 -20.33
CA TYR A 41 -21.67 18.57 -19.13
C TYR A 41 -23.17 18.52 -18.82
N LYS A 42 -23.89 19.65 -18.97
CA LYS A 42 -25.35 19.70 -18.79
C LYS A 42 -26.06 18.86 -19.85
N LEU A 43 -25.62 18.95 -21.10
CA LEU A 43 -26.17 18.18 -22.21
C LEU A 43 -25.96 16.68 -21.99
N PHE A 44 -24.74 16.25 -21.67
CA PHE A 44 -24.44 14.85 -21.36
C PHE A 44 -25.24 14.34 -20.16
N SER A 45 -25.38 15.15 -19.10
CA SER A 45 -26.20 14.80 -17.93
C SER A 45 -27.68 14.62 -18.30
N SER A 46 -28.21 15.44 -19.20
CA SER A 46 -29.57 15.32 -19.69
C SER A 46 -29.78 14.03 -20.51
N ILE A 47 -28.83 13.70 -21.39
CA ILE A 47 -28.85 12.44 -22.15
C ILE A 47 -28.81 11.26 -21.19
N LEU A 48 -27.91 11.27 -20.21
CA LEU A 48 -27.80 10.22 -19.21
C LEU A 48 -29.12 9.98 -18.45
N ILE A 49 -29.75 11.05 -17.96
CA ILE A 49 -31.00 10.97 -17.20
C ILE A 49 -32.13 10.45 -18.10
N THR A 50 -32.31 11.02 -19.28
CA THR A 50 -33.41 10.64 -20.19
C THR A 50 -33.24 9.22 -20.72
N THR A 51 -32.02 8.77 -21.02
CA THR A 51 -31.74 7.38 -21.40
C THR A 51 -32.00 6.43 -20.25
N ALA A 52 -31.61 6.80 -19.02
CA ALA A 52 -31.88 5.98 -17.84
C ALA A 52 -33.39 5.83 -17.59
N GLU A 53 -34.15 6.93 -17.70
CA GLU A 53 -35.62 6.90 -17.59
C GLU A 53 -36.27 6.05 -18.69
N THR A 54 -35.74 6.11 -19.92
CA THR A 54 -36.24 5.33 -21.05
C THR A 54 -36.03 3.82 -20.83
N VAL A 55 -34.83 3.41 -20.37
CA VAL A 55 -34.46 1.99 -20.27
C VAL A 55 -34.91 1.35 -18.95
N PHE A 56 -34.83 2.10 -17.86
CA PHE A 56 -35.10 1.60 -16.51
C PHE A 56 -36.46 2.03 -15.95
N GLY A 57 -37.19 2.93 -16.63
CA GLY A 57 -38.43 3.55 -16.15
C GLY A 57 -38.17 4.75 -15.25
N THR A 58 -39.23 5.36 -14.72
CA THR A 58 -39.14 6.54 -13.85
C THR A 58 -38.28 6.27 -12.62
N CYS A 59 -37.04 6.76 -12.63
CA CYS A 59 -36.20 6.81 -11.46
C CYS A 59 -36.85 7.78 -10.46
N LYS A 60 -37.44 7.26 -9.38
CA LYS A 60 -37.85 8.12 -8.24
C LYS A 60 -36.61 8.87 -7.75
N LEU A 61 -36.53 10.17 -8.05
CA LEU A 61 -35.53 11.06 -7.48
C LEU A 61 -35.60 10.93 -5.96
N CYS A 62 -34.49 10.53 -5.33
CA CYS A 62 -34.39 10.55 -3.88
C CYS A 62 -34.77 11.95 -3.37
N PRO A 63 -35.73 12.08 -2.44
CA PRO A 63 -36.12 13.38 -1.93
C PRO A 63 -34.92 14.06 -1.29
N LYS A 64 -34.55 15.25 -1.78
CA LYS A 64 -33.55 16.10 -1.13
C LYS A 64 -34.15 16.58 0.20
N THR A 65 -33.75 15.97 1.31
CA THR A 65 -34.07 16.45 2.66
C THR A 65 -33.23 17.69 2.98
N THR A 66 -33.71 18.87 2.61
CA THR A 66 -33.22 20.14 3.16
C THR A 66 -33.81 20.33 4.56
N LYS A 67 -33.15 19.79 5.60
CA LYS A 67 -33.46 20.20 6.97
C LYS A 67 -32.82 21.57 7.22
N ASN A 68 -33.65 22.60 7.36
CA ASN A 68 -33.21 23.94 7.73
C ASN A 68 -32.60 23.91 9.14
N LEU A 69 -31.29 24.22 9.23
CA LEU A 69 -30.59 24.41 10.50
C LEU A 69 -31.13 25.66 11.18
N THR A 70 -31.78 25.50 12.33
CA THR A 70 -32.27 26.64 13.11
C THR A 70 -31.18 27.15 14.06
N ASN A 71 -31.21 28.44 14.39
CA ASN A 71 -30.30 29.04 15.36
C ASN A 71 -30.36 28.32 16.73
N GLY A 72 -31.51 27.77 17.11
CA GLY A 72 -31.63 26.96 18.32
C GLY A 72 -30.80 25.67 18.28
N MET A 73 -30.75 24.98 17.14
CA MET A 73 -29.88 23.80 16.97
C MET A 73 -28.40 24.17 16.97
N ILE A 74 -28.05 25.32 16.40
CA ILE A 74 -26.67 25.83 16.42
C ILE A 74 -26.24 26.17 17.85
N GLN A 75 -27.08 26.86 18.62
CA GLN A 75 -26.81 27.18 20.01
C GLN A 75 -26.70 25.94 20.90
N LEU A 76 -27.53 24.92 20.65
CA LEU A 76 -27.45 23.64 21.37
C LEU A 76 -26.12 22.91 21.09
N ILE A 77 -25.66 22.92 19.83
CA ILE A 77 -24.40 22.31 19.41
C ILE A 77 -23.21 23.08 20.01
N VAL A 78 -23.24 24.41 19.96
CA VAL A 78 -22.20 25.26 20.56
C VAL A 78 -22.15 25.06 22.07
N GLY A 79 -23.29 25.00 22.74
CA GLY A 79 -23.37 24.71 24.18
C GLY A 79 -22.75 23.37 24.56
N LYS A 80 -23.00 22.31 23.77
CA LYS A 80 -22.37 20.99 23.97
C LYS A 80 -20.86 21.02 23.73
N ILE A 81 -20.40 21.74 22.72
CA ILE A 81 -18.96 21.90 22.43
C ILE A 81 -18.27 22.68 23.55
N CYS A 82 -18.86 23.77 24.05
CA CYS A 82 -18.33 24.55 25.16
C CYS A 82 -18.30 23.76 26.47
N ALA A 83 -19.34 22.98 26.77
CA ALA A 83 -19.36 22.11 27.95
C ALA A 83 -18.28 21.02 27.89
N THR A 84 -18.09 20.42 26.70
CA THR A 84 -17.05 19.41 26.46
C THR A 84 -15.65 20.01 26.52
N GLY A 85 -15.45 21.20 25.93
CA GLY A 85 -14.18 21.92 25.96
C GLY A 85 -13.79 22.40 27.36
N SER A 86 -14.76 22.84 28.16
CA SER A 86 -14.54 23.27 29.56
C SER A 86 -14.18 22.10 30.47
N ALA A 87 -14.67 20.89 30.18
CA ALA A 87 -14.29 19.67 30.89
C ALA A 87 -12.86 19.20 30.56
N ILE A 88 -12.31 19.64 29.43
CA ILE A 88 -10.93 19.36 28.96
C ILE A 88 -10.05 20.58 29.25
N ASN A 89 -10.00 21.03 30.50
CA ASN A 89 -8.95 21.95 30.93
C ASN A 89 -7.76 21.12 31.44
N ILE A 90 -6.77 20.92 30.58
CA ILE A 90 -5.49 20.30 30.95
C ILE A 90 -4.62 21.40 31.55
N ALA A 91 -4.57 21.48 32.88
CA ALA A 91 -3.57 22.30 33.56
C ALA A 91 -2.17 21.72 33.24
N LYS A 92 -1.27 22.56 32.71
CA LYS A 92 0.14 22.19 32.46
C LYS A 92 0.81 21.89 33.81
N CYS A 93 1.04 20.60 34.12
CA CYS A 93 2.03 20.15 35.10
C CYS A 93 2.39 18.68 34.92
N GLY A 94 3.66 18.39 34.58
CA GLY A 94 4.37 17.13 34.86
C GLY A 94 3.93 15.82 34.15
N PRO A 95 4.75 14.75 34.22
CA PRO A 95 4.67 13.57 33.36
C PRO A 95 3.58 12.54 33.74
N SER A 96 2.53 12.94 34.45
CA SER A 96 1.36 12.08 34.66
C SER A 96 0.09 12.91 34.60
N THR A 97 -0.60 12.87 33.47
CA THR A 97 -1.89 13.55 33.27
C THR A 97 -2.98 12.65 33.86
N LYS A 98 -3.67 13.11 34.92
CA LYS A 98 -4.89 12.46 35.43
C LYS A 98 -6.10 13.21 34.90
N ALA A 99 -7.05 12.48 34.31
CA ALA A 99 -8.35 13.00 33.89
C ALA A 99 -9.12 13.52 35.12
N SER A 100 -9.89 14.60 34.97
CA SER A 100 -10.70 15.15 36.05
C SER A 100 -11.78 14.14 36.49
N ASP A 101 -12.13 14.14 37.76
CA ASP A 101 -13.15 13.22 38.29
C ASP A 101 -14.53 13.47 37.65
N LEU A 102 -14.77 14.68 37.14
CA LEU A 102 -15.97 14.99 36.37
C LEU A 102 -15.96 14.29 35.00
N ALA A 103 -14.81 14.30 34.31
CA ALA A 103 -14.65 13.57 33.05
C ALA A 103 -14.77 12.06 33.25
N ARG A 104 -14.27 11.53 34.37
CA ARG A 104 -14.45 10.11 34.74
C ARG A 104 -15.92 9.78 35.03
N ARG A 105 -16.64 10.60 35.80
CA ARG A 105 -18.07 10.36 36.08
C ARG A 105 -18.93 10.39 34.82
N ILE A 106 -18.74 11.39 33.96
CA ILE A 106 -19.47 11.48 32.69
C ILE A 106 -19.18 10.25 31.81
N TYR A 107 -17.92 9.79 31.78
CA TYR A 107 -17.54 8.57 31.08
C TYR A 107 -18.21 7.32 31.67
N PHE A 108 -18.21 7.15 32.99
CA PHE A 108 -18.81 5.98 33.64
C PHE A 108 -20.33 5.94 33.53
N THR A 109 -21.02 7.07 33.63
CA THR A 109 -22.47 7.15 33.42
C THR A 109 -22.82 6.79 31.96
N ALA A 110 -22.08 7.31 30.98
CA ALA A 110 -22.26 6.94 29.57
C ALA A 110 -21.93 5.45 29.28
N MET A 111 -21.05 4.84 30.07
CA MET A 111 -20.73 3.41 29.97
C MET A 111 -21.85 2.52 30.52
N LEU A 112 -22.42 2.90 31.67
CA LEU A 112 -23.50 2.16 32.34
C LEU A 112 -24.82 2.23 31.58
N ASP A 113 -25.11 3.36 30.94
CA ASP A 113 -26.29 3.52 30.07
C ASP A 113 -26.23 2.63 28.81
N HIS A 114 -25.05 2.07 28.49
CA HIS A 114 -24.81 1.22 27.31
C HIS A 114 -24.86 -0.29 27.60
N GLU A 115 -25.04 -0.73 28.86
CA GLU A 115 -24.81 -2.12 29.29
C GLU A 115 -26.02 -3.08 29.18
N HIS A 116 -27.20 -2.63 28.73
CA HIS A 116 -28.36 -3.54 28.64
C HIS A 116 -28.56 -4.22 27.26
N ASN A 117 -28.36 -5.54 27.28
CA ASN A 117 -28.88 -6.61 26.39
C ASN A 117 -28.24 -6.82 25.00
N ASP A 118 -27.23 -7.70 24.89
CA ASP A 118 -27.10 -8.69 23.78
C ASP A 118 -25.90 -9.67 24.02
N PRO A 119 -26.07 -11.01 24.02
CA PRO A 119 -24.98 -11.99 24.02
C PRO A 119 -24.04 -11.95 22.78
N CYS A 120 -24.42 -11.29 21.66
CA CYS A 120 -23.49 -11.01 20.54
C CYS A 120 -22.30 -10.11 20.93
N ASN A 121 -22.38 -9.44 22.08
CA ASN A 121 -21.38 -8.46 22.50
C ASN A 121 -20.06 -9.11 22.96
N LEU A 122 -20.05 -10.36 23.43
CA LEU A 122 -18.82 -11.04 23.89
C LEU A 122 -17.85 -11.36 22.74
N LYS A 123 -18.37 -11.82 21.60
CA LYS A 123 -17.55 -12.13 20.40
C LYS A 123 -17.05 -10.85 19.73
N SER A 124 -17.88 -9.80 19.71
CA SER A 124 -17.48 -8.45 19.26
C SER A 124 -16.47 -7.80 20.21
N LYS A 125 -16.57 -8.01 21.53
CA LYS A 125 -15.57 -7.57 22.52
C LYS A 125 -14.23 -8.25 22.30
N GLU A 126 -14.21 -9.55 22.02
CA GLU A 126 -12.98 -10.28 21.70
C GLU A 126 -12.35 -9.80 20.39
N ILE A 127 -13.17 -9.62 19.34
CA ILE A 127 -12.73 -9.07 18.05
C ILE A 127 -12.20 -7.64 18.21
N MET A 128 -12.86 -6.79 19.01
CA MET A 128 -12.39 -5.43 19.30
C MET A 128 -11.14 -5.42 20.18
N LEU A 129 -10.99 -6.34 21.13
CA LEU A 129 -9.78 -6.47 21.96
C LEU A 129 -8.60 -6.96 21.11
N ARG A 130 -8.83 -7.91 20.21
CA ARG A 130 -7.84 -8.36 19.21
C ARG A 130 -7.48 -7.22 18.27
N ALA A 131 -8.45 -6.46 17.76
CA ALA A 131 -8.22 -5.28 16.93
C ALA A 131 -7.46 -4.17 17.67
N LYS A 132 -7.78 -3.88 18.94
CA LYS A 132 -7.07 -2.89 19.78
C LYS A 132 -5.63 -3.30 20.11
N LYS A 133 -5.39 -4.58 20.41
CA LYS A 133 -4.04 -5.12 20.64
C LYS A 133 -3.21 -5.12 19.36
N HIS A 134 -3.84 -5.49 18.25
CA HIS A 134 -3.27 -5.40 16.90
C HIS A 134 -3.00 -3.94 16.49
N ASP A 135 -3.83 -2.98 16.90
CA ASP A 135 -3.62 -1.55 16.67
C ASP A 135 -2.47 -0.98 17.51
N GLN A 136 -2.32 -1.40 18.77
CA GLN A 136 -1.13 -1.03 19.55
C GLN A 136 0.15 -1.56 18.92
N TRP A 137 0.13 -2.80 18.43
CA TRP A 137 1.24 -3.41 17.70
C TRP A 137 1.51 -2.69 16.37
N ARG A 138 0.47 -2.41 15.58
CA ARG A 138 0.57 -1.67 14.31
C ARG A 138 1.05 -0.25 14.52
N ILE A 139 0.60 0.47 15.57
CA ILE A 139 1.07 1.82 15.88
C ILE A 139 2.54 1.76 16.31
N GLN A 140 2.93 0.80 17.15
CA GLN A 140 4.34 0.60 17.51
C GLN A 140 5.22 0.23 16.30
N HIS A 141 4.72 -0.57 15.37
CA HIS A 141 5.45 -0.96 14.16
C HIS A 141 5.44 0.13 13.07
N ALA A 142 4.33 0.83 12.86
CA ALA A 142 4.23 1.95 11.92
C ALA A 142 5.06 3.16 12.39
N LEU A 143 5.21 3.35 13.69
CA LEU A 143 6.15 4.33 14.26
C LEU A 143 7.62 3.88 14.11
N LYS A 144 7.88 2.58 13.95
CA LYS A 144 9.22 2.05 13.64
C LYS A 144 9.55 2.07 12.14
N GLY A 145 8.54 1.93 11.27
CA GLY A 145 8.72 1.70 9.84
C GLY A 145 9.46 0.38 9.57
N SER A 146 9.12 -0.32 8.48
CA SER A 146 10.06 -1.32 7.98
C SER A 146 11.29 -0.59 7.44
N THR A 147 12.41 -0.73 8.14
CA THR A 147 13.74 -0.36 7.64
C THR A 147 14.53 -1.60 7.22
N LYS A 148 13.89 -2.78 7.28
CA LYS A 148 14.54 -4.06 7.12
C LYS A 148 14.55 -4.48 5.66
N PHE A 149 15.73 -4.45 5.07
CA PHE A 149 15.93 -4.70 3.65
C PHE A 149 16.61 -6.05 3.43
N LEU A 150 16.04 -6.86 2.55
CA LEU A 150 16.61 -8.13 2.15
C LEU A 150 17.01 -8.06 0.68
N ASN A 151 18.28 -8.33 0.37
CA ASN A 151 18.73 -8.44 -1.00
C ASN A 151 19.19 -9.87 -1.29
N ALA A 152 18.55 -10.53 -2.25
CA ALA A 152 19.13 -11.66 -2.95
C ALA A 152 19.53 -11.11 -4.32
N SER A 153 20.81 -10.97 -4.64
CA SER A 153 21.20 -10.36 -5.92
C SER A 153 22.21 -11.20 -6.68
N SER A 154 22.04 -11.22 -8.00
CA SER A 154 23.08 -11.59 -8.98
C SER A 154 24.02 -10.43 -9.32
N PHE A 155 23.76 -9.22 -8.78
CA PHE A 155 24.56 -8.02 -9.03
C PHE A 155 25.89 -8.06 -8.31
N ASP A 156 26.94 -7.53 -8.95
CA ASP A 156 28.24 -7.25 -8.33
C ASP A 156 28.18 -6.18 -7.23
N PHE A 157 27.04 -5.49 -6.98
CA PHE A 157 27.03 -4.39 -6.01
C PHE A 157 25.67 -3.96 -5.42
N ILE A 158 25.74 -3.35 -4.22
CA ILE A 158 24.62 -2.82 -3.43
C ILE A 158 24.96 -1.42 -2.88
N PRO A 159 24.20 -0.35 -3.17
CA PRO A 159 24.42 0.97 -2.59
C PRO A 159 23.87 1.11 -1.15
N PHE A 160 24.66 1.70 -0.26
CA PHE A 160 24.37 2.03 1.16
C PHE A 160 24.50 3.54 1.40
N PRO A 161 23.80 4.14 2.39
CA PRO A 161 22.97 3.49 3.40
C PRO A 161 21.55 3.25 2.90
N LEU A 162 20.96 2.14 3.33
CA LEU A 162 19.60 1.68 3.02
C LEU A 162 18.50 2.50 3.70
N ILE A 163 18.86 3.55 4.44
CA ILE A 163 17.96 4.56 4.98
C ILE A 163 18.24 5.86 4.23
N VAL A 164 17.26 6.35 3.47
CA VAL A 164 17.43 7.58 2.70
C VAL A 164 16.24 8.50 2.82
N ASN A 165 16.51 9.65 3.45
CA ASN A 165 15.77 10.88 3.25
C ASN A 165 15.82 11.31 1.79
N ASN A 166 14.64 11.58 1.22
CA ASN A 166 14.36 12.29 -0.04
C ASN A 166 15.59 12.94 -0.68
N LEU A 167 16.05 12.40 -1.81
CA LEU A 167 17.00 13.07 -2.69
C LEU A 167 16.33 13.44 -3.99
N ASP A 168 16.23 14.75 -4.24
CA ASP A 168 15.74 15.32 -5.48
C ASP A 168 16.80 15.36 -6.60
N ASP A 169 18.02 14.85 -6.40
CA ASP A 169 19.08 14.98 -7.42
C ASP A 169 20.03 13.76 -7.48
N PRO A 170 19.73 12.76 -8.33
CA PRO A 170 20.57 11.58 -8.50
C PRO A 170 21.95 11.90 -9.12
N HIS A 171 22.15 13.07 -9.74
CA HIS A 171 23.42 13.43 -10.38
C HIS A 171 24.54 13.76 -9.37
N LYS A 172 24.20 13.99 -8.10
CA LYS A 172 25.16 14.24 -7.01
C LYS A 172 25.63 12.96 -6.30
N LEU A 173 25.09 11.80 -6.67
CA LEU A 173 25.44 10.52 -6.06
C LEU A 173 26.83 10.03 -6.52
N LYS A 174 27.87 10.44 -5.81
CA LYS A 174 29.17 9.73 -5.85
C LYS A 174 29.23 8.72 -4.70
N ALA A 175 28.91 7.47 -5.02
CA ALA A 175 29.07 6.37 -4.07
C ALA A 175 30.55 5.99 -3.96
N TYR A 176 31.08 5.99 -2.73
CA TYR A 176 32.41 5.49 -2.44
C TYR A 176 32.45 3.97 -2.61
N ARG A 177 33.45 3.44 -3.33
CA ARG A 177 33.67 2.00 -3.51
C ARG A 177 34.77 1.54 -2.54
N PRO A 178 34.45 0.74 -1.51
CA PRO A 178 35.43 0.13 -0.63
C PRO A 178 36.35 -0.83 -1.40
N LYS A 179 37.62 -0.88 -1.00
CA LYS A 179 38.62 -1.80 -1.57
C LYS A 179 38.68 -3.15 -0.85
N SER A 180 38.03 -3.25 0.31
CA SER A 180 38.00 -4.44 1.14
C SER A 180 36.76 -4.41 2.04
N PHE A 181 36.35 -5.57 2.55
CA PHE A 181 35.25 -5.67 3.50
C PHE A 181 35.51 -4.87 4.79
N ASP A 182 36.75 -4.88 5.31
CA ASP A 182 37.12 -4.07 6.48
C ASP A 182 36.98 -2.57 6.21
N ASN A 183 37.34 -2.14 5.00
CA ASN A 183 37.16 -0.75 4.59
C ASN A 183 35.67 -0.40 4.49
N PHE A 184 34.84 -1.30 3.95
CA PHE A 184 33.39 -1.17 3.93
C PHE A 184 32.82 -1.01 5.35
N LYS A 185 33.14 -1.94 6.25
CA LYS A 185 32.69 -1.95 7.65
C LYS A 185 33.04 -0.64 8.36
N LYS A 186 34.31 -0.21 8.30
CA LYS A 186 34.76 1.06 8.93
C LYS A 186 34.03 2.26 8.38
N LYS A 187 33.83 2.33 7.05
CA LYS A 187 33.13 3.46 6.41
C LYS A 187 31.65 3.47 6.75
N LEU A 188 30.98 2.32 6.76
CA LEU A 188 29.56 2.21 7.12
C LEU A 188 29.32 2.62 8.58
N GLN A 189 30.14 2.10 9.50
CA GLN A 189 30.09 2.48 10.93
C GLN A 189 30.34 3.97 11.13
N THR A 190 31.26 4.57 10.37
CA THR A 190 31.51 6.02 10.41
C THR A 190 30.31 6.80 9.86
N LEU A 191 29.70 6.33 8.76
CA LEU A 191 28.56 6.97 8.11
C LEU A 191 27.31 6.99 8.99
N LEU A 192 27.13 5.93 9.80
CA LEU A 192 25.96 5.70 10.65
C LEU A 192 26.29 5.84 12.14
N LYS A 193 27.38 6.55 12.51
CA LYS A 193 27.84 6.66 13.90
C LYS A 193 26.75 7.17 14.86
N SER A 194 25.89 8.08 14.40
CA SER A 194 24.76 8.64 15.16
C SER A 194 23.47 7.83 15.04
N GLY A 195 23.50 6.63 14.45
CA GLY A 195 22.31 5.84 14.08
C GLY A 195 21.57 6.37 12.85
N VAL A 196 21.90 7.58 12.41
CA VAL A 196 21.39 8.21 11.20
C VAL A 196 22.54 8.68 10.32
N LYS A 197 22.30 8.72 9.01
CA LYS A 197 23.24 9.24 8.03
C LYS A 197 23.47 10.73 8.24
N TYR A 198 24.68 11.13 8.61
CA TYR A 198 25.00 12.55 8.87
C TYR A 198 25.19 13.39 7.60
N LYS A 199 25.39 12.77 6.43
CA LYS A 199 25.56 13.42 5.12
C LYS A 199 24.63 12.79 4.08
N PRO A 200 23.45 13.38 3.80
CA PRO A 200 22.44 12.83 2.89
C PRO A 200 22.97 12.39 1.52
N GLU A 201 23.97 13.08 0.99
CA GLU A 201 24.55 12.90 -0.34
C GLU A 201 25.60 11.78 -0.42
N LYS A 202 26.11 11.28 0.71
CA LYS A 202 27.22 10.31 0.73
C LYS A 202 26.75 8.87 0.73
N TYR A 203 27.20 8.09 -0.25
CA TYR A 203 26.86 6.67 -0.33
C TYR A 203 28.11 5.81 -0.34
N ILE A 204 27.96 4.56 0.07
CA ILE A 204 28.96 3.51 0.01
C ILE A 204 28.40 2.41 -0.87
N ARG A 205 29.07 2.05 -1.95
CA ARG A 205 28.70 0.90 -2.76
C ARG A 205 29.39 -0.33 -2.17
N LEU A 206 28.64 -1.28 -1.62
CA LEU A 206 29.14 -2.61 -1.32
C LEU A 206 29.29 -3.36 -2.64
N ASP A 207 30.42 -3.98 -2.87
CA ASP A 207 30.63 -4.89 -3.99
C ASP A 207 30.48 -6.32 -3.44
N THR A 208 29.64 -7.15 -4.06
CA THR A 208 29.31 -8.49 -3.53
C THR A 208 30.50 -9.44 -3.55
N ASP A 209 31.48 -9.20 -4.44
CA ASP A 209 32.74 -9.96 -4.47
C ASP A 209 33.53 -9.80 -3.16
N LEU A 210 33.35 -8.67 -2.47
CA LEU A 210 33.96 -8.45 -1.16
C LEU A 210 33.42 -9.38 -0.09
N LEU A 211 32.25 -10.00 -0.32
CA LEU A 211 31.63 -10.95 0.59
C LEU A 211 32.14 -12.38 0.41
N LYS A 212 32.77 -12.72 -0.74
CA LYS A 212 33.29 -14.07 -1.03
C LYS A 212 32.25 -15.16 -0.75
N ASP A 213 31.08 -15.01 -1.36
CA ASP A 213 29.91 -15.86 -1.18
C ASP A 213 29.34 -15.91 0.25
N GLN A 214 29.82 -15.09 1.18
CA GLN A 214 29.25 -15.05 2.53
C GLN A 214 28.01 -14.15 2.57
N MET A 215 27.01 -14.59 3.31
CA MET A 215 25.85 -13.76 3.63
C MET A 215 26.25 -12.64 4.60
N LEU A 216 25.76 -11.43 4.38
CA LEU A 216 26.02 -10.28 5.25
C LEU A 216 24.74 -9.88 5.98
N GLN A 217 24.78 -9.94 7.31
CA GLN A 217 23.74 -9.39 8.18
C GLN A 217 24.21 -8.06 8.78
N ILE A 218 23.35 -7.05 8.71
CA ILE A 218 23.55 -5.73 9.31
C ILE A 218 22.50 -5.57 10.39
N LEU A 219 22.97 -5.42 11.64
CA LEU A 219 22.13 -5.26 12.81
C LEU A 219 22.24 -3.83 13.36
N ASP A 220 21.18 -3.38 14.01
CA ASP A 220 21.19 -2.14 14.77
C ASP A 220 21.91 -2.33 16.14
N LYS A 221 21.93 -1.27 16.96
CA LYS A 221 22.55 -1.31 18.29
C LYS A 221 21.87 -2.27 19.27
N ASN A 222 20.60 -2.61 19.05
CA ASN A 222 19.81 -3.53 19.86
C ASN A 222 19.88 -4.97 19.33
N ARG A 223 20.66 -5.21 18.26
CA ARG A 223 20.75 -6.47 17.52
C ARG A 223 19.50 -6.79 16.69
N ASP A 224 18.65 -5.80 16.42
CA ASP A 224 17.55 -5.93 15.48
C ASP A 224 18.08 -5.91 14.03
N LEU A 225 17.53 -6.75 13.17
CA LEU A 225 17.90 -6.79 11.75
C LEU A 225 17.58 -5.45 11.07
N LEU A 226 18.57 -4.87 10.39
CA LEU A 226 18.40 -3.72 9.49
C LEU A 226 18.51 -4.11 8.02
N ALA A 227 19.45 -4.99 7.71
CA ALA A 227 19.55 -5.51 6.36
C ALA A 227 20.19 -6.89 6.33
N PHE A 228 19.80 -7.69 5.35
CA PHE A 228 20.46 -8.94 5.04
C PHE A 228 20.74 -9.01 3.55
N ILE A 229 21.93 -9.49 3.21
CA ILE A 229 22.41 -9.61 1.84
C ILE A 229 22.83 -11.06 1.62
N CYS A 230 22.19 -11.69 0.63
CA CYS A 230 22.54 -12.97 0.06
C CYS A 230 23.15 -12.74 -1.32
N PRO A 231 24.47 -12.90 -1.49
CA PRO A 231 25.09 -12.84 -2.82
C PRO A 231 24.85 -14.13 -3.63
N GLN A 232 24.28 -15.15 -3.01
CA GLN A 232 24.09 -16.46 -3.62
C GLN A 232 22.68 -16.57 -4.21
N MET A 233 22.61 -17.05 -5.45
CA MET A 233 21.41 -17.60 -6.07
C MET A 233 21.86 -18.79 -6.92
N PRO A 234 21.18 -19.95 -6.87
CA PRO A 234 21.53 -21.09 -7.72
C PRO A 234 21.54 -20.69 -9.19
N GLU A 235 22.61 -21.05 -9.91
CA GLU A 235 22.82 -20.63 -11.30
C GLU A 235 21.68 -21.06 -12.23
N GLN A 236 21.15 -22.27 -12.03
CA GLN A 236 20.03 -22.78 -12.82
C GLN A 236 18.78 -21.92 -12.63
N ILE A 237 18.46 -21.54 -11.38
CA ILE A 237 17.31 -20.67 -11.09
C ILE A 237 17.49 -19.31 -11.78
N HIS A 238 18.71 -18.77 -11.77
CA HIS A 238 19.02 -17.52 -12.46
C HIS A 238 18.77 -17.63 -13.98
N GLN A 239 19.31 -18.67 -14.61
CA GLN A 239 19.19 -18.88 -16.06
C GLN A 239 17.74 -19.09 -16.49
N ASP A 240 17.01 -19.96 -15.77
CA ASP A 240 15.59 -20.23 -16.05
C ASP A 240 14.74 -18.96 -15.91
N LEU A 241 15.06 -18.13 -14.91
CA LEU A 241 14.39 -16.88 -14.65
C LEU A 241 14.60 -15.84 -15.76
N VAL A 242 15.85 -15.66 -16.22
CA VAL A 242 16.18 -14.73 -17.32
C VAL A 242 15.52 -15.20 -18.61
N CYS A 243 15.66 -16.48 -18.97
CA CYS A 243 15.05 -17.07 -20.17
C CYS A 243 13.53 -16.96 -20.16
N GLY A 244 12.89 -17.25 -19.02
CA GLY A 244 11.44 -17.16 -18.89
C GLY A 244 10.93 -15.72 -18.92
N LEU A 245 11.66 -14.77 -18.34
CA LEU A 245 11.33 -13.35 -18.42
C LEU A 245 11.41 -12.82 -19.86
N ASP A 246 12.46 -13.18 -20.60
CA ASP A 246 12.60 -12.78 -22.01
C ASP A 246 11.51 -13.42 -22.90
N SER A 247 11.12 -14.66 -22.58
CA SER A 247 10.03 -15.35 -23.28
C SER A 247 8.66 -14.70 -23.04
N ILE A 248 8.36 -14.27 -21.81
CA ILE A 248 7.08 -13.62 -21.45
C ILE A 248 7.05 -12.17 -21.95
N TYR A 249 8.19 -11.47 -21.88
CA TYR A 249 8.30 -10.05 -22.24
C TYR A 249 9.36 -9.82 -23.32
N PRO A 250 9.15 -10.31 -24.55
CA PRO A 250 10.15 -10.23 -25.60
C PRO A 250 10.51 -8.78 -25.91
N GLY A 251 11.81 -8.47 -25.85
CA GLY A 251 12.36 -7.16 -26.17
C GLY A 251 12.13 -6.08 -25.11
N ILE A 252 11.57 -6.40 -23.93
CA ILE A 252 11.47 -5.43 -22.83
C ILE A 252 12.78 -5.24 -22.09
N LEU A 253 13.58 -6.32 -22.00
CA LEU A 253 14.86 -6.36 -21.31
C LEU A 253 15.91 -5.72 -22.22
N VAL A 254 16.25 -4.46 -21.94
CA VAL A 254 17.17 -3.68 -22.76
C VAL A 254 18.18 -2.96 -21.89
N HIS A 255 19.42 -2.90 -22.38
CA HIS A 255 20.44 -2.09 -21.74
C HIS A 255 19.95 -0.64 -21.60
N THR A 256 19.82 -0.17 -20.37
CA THR A 256 19.30 1.16 -20.07
C THR A 256 20.35 2.02 -19.39
N ASN A 257 20.77 3.08 -20.07
CA ASN A 257 21.60 4.12 -19.48
C ASN A 257 20.72 5.15 -18.76
N THR A 258 20.68 5.09 -17.43
CA THR A 258 19.90 6.03 -16.61
C THR A 258 20.37 7.48 -16.75
N LYS A 259 21.63 7.73 -17.16
CA LYS A 259 22.11 9.09 -17.44
C LYS A 259 21.44 9.70 -18.66
N SER A 260 21.17 8.92 -19.71
CA SER A 260 20.57 9.43 -20.94
C SER A 260 19.04 9.57 -20.83
N LYS A 261 18.37 8.77 -19.99
CA LYS A 261 16.91 8.87 -19.77
C LYS A 261 16.48 10.07 -18.91
N GLY A 262 17.40 10.68 -18.16
CA GLY A 262 17.12 11.83 -17.30
C GLY A 262 16.28 11.52 -16.05
N LYS A 263 16.09 12.53 -15.19
CA LYS A 263 15.46 12.43 -13.85
C LYS A 263 13.98 11.97 -13.87
N PHE A 264 13.31 12.07 -15.01
CA PHE A 264 11.90 11.71 -15.20
C PHE A 264 11.70 10.50 -16.13
N GLY A 265 12.75 9.69 -16.34
CA GLY A 265 12.61 8.43 -17.04
C GLY A 265 11.46 7.61 -16.45
N LYS A 266 10.54 7.15 -17.31
CA LYS A 266 9.53 6.18 -16.91
C LYS A 266 10.18 4.81 -16.82
N PHE A 267 9.84 4.07 -15.78
CA PHE A 267 10.31 2.71 -15.57
C PHE A 267 9.09 1.79 -15.59
N PRO A 268 9.01 0.84 -16.53
CA PRO A 268 7.90 -0.08 -16.57
C PRO A 268 7.97 -0.95 -15.32
N ALA A 269 6.84 -1.03 -14.62
CA ALA A 269 6.69 -1.90 -13.48
C ALA A 269 5.34 -2.60 -13.56
N VAL A 270 5.31 -3.88 -13.18
CA VAL A 270 4.10 -4.68 -13.12
C VAL A 270 3.95 -5.19 -11.69
N HIS A 271 2.77 -4.95 -11.11
CA HIS A 271 2.48 -5.29 -9.72
C HIS A 271 1.59 -6.52 -9.64
N HIS A 272 2.08 -7.60 -9.03
CA HIS A 272 1.31 -8.81 -8.74
C HIS A 272 1.21 -9.01 -7.24
N CYS A 273 0.41 -8.14 -6.59
CA CYS A 273 0.28 -8.12 -5.13
C CYS A 273 -1.18 -8.24 -4.69
N ILE A 274 -1.38 -8.89 -3.55
CA ILE A 274 -2.62 -8.81 -2.79
C ILE A 274 -2.47 -7.65 -1.79
N TYR A 275 -3.18 -6.55 -2.04
CA TYR A 275 -3.18 -5.42 -1.12
C TYR A 275 -4.10 -5.70 0.05
N ASN A 276 -3.55 -5.76 1.26
CA ASN A 276 -4.32 -5.68 2.50
C ASN A 276 -4.78 -4.24 2.79
N ARG A 277 -5.49 -3.65 1.80
CA ARG A 277 -6.02 -2.29 1.86
C ARG A 277 -7.53 -2.34 1.84
N TYR A 278 -8.08 -1.98 2.98
CA TYR A 278 -9.50 -1.84 3.24
C TYR A 278 -10.11 -0.60 2.55
N CYS A 279 -10.20 -0.64 1.22
CA CYS A 279 -10.76 0.45 0.43
C CYS A 279 -11.74 -0.07 -0.63
N LYS A 280 -12.83 0.69 -0.83
CA LYS A 280 -13.90 0.31 -1.76
C LYS A 280 -13.50 0.39 -3.24
N SER A 281 -12.46 1.14 -3.58
CA SER A 281 -12.07 1.47 -4.96
C SER A 281 -10.64 1.06 -5.33
N GLY A 282 -9.91 0.34 -4.46
CA GLY A 282 -8.46 0.07 -4.65
C GLY A 282 -7.54 1.27 -4.39
N THR A 283 -8.07 2.51 -4.47
CA THR A 283 -7.33 3.76 -4.27
C THR A 283 -7.71 4.42 -2.94
N CYS A 284 -7.03 4.01 -1.87
CA CYS A 284 -6.87 4.72 -0.59
C CYS A 284 -8.14 5.18 0.17
N ARG A 285 -8.40 4.52 1.31
CA ARG A 285 -8.57 5.20 2.60
C ARG A 285 -7.66 4.51 3.60
N ARG A 286 -6.66 5.23 4.14
CA ARG A 286 -5.72 4.75 5.16
C ARG A 286 -6.35 4.66 6.56
N ARG A 287 -7.59 4.17 6.65
CA ARG A 287 -8.28 4.00 7.92
C ARG A 287 -8.71 2.56 8.02
N ASP A 288 -8.47 1.98 9.20
CA ASP A 288 -9.04 0.70 9.54
C ASP A 288 -10.56 0.74 9.24
N PRO A 289 -11.15 -0.31 8.63
CA PRO A 289 -12.57 -0.34 8.37
C PRO A 289 -13.42 -0.05 9.61
N ALA A 290 -12.98 -0.47 10.81
CA ALA A 290 -13.65 -0.15 12.07
C ALA A 290 -13.68 1.36 12.34
N MET A 291 -12.66 2.10 11.92
CA MET A 291 -12.57 3.56 12.03
C MET A 291 -13.38 4.31 10.95
N LEU A 292 -13.95 3.59 9.97
CA LEU A 292 -14.83 4.17 8.96
C LEU A 292 -16.29 4.25 9.43
N GLN A 293 -16.66 3.52 10.48
CA GLN A 293 -17.94 3.68 11.17
C GLN A 293 -17.83 4.78 12.21
N LYS A 294 -18.65 5.83 12.06
CA LYS A 294 -18.86 6.85 13.08
C LYS A 294 -20.26 6.72 13.62
N GLU A 295 -20.39 6.70 14.94
CA GLU A 295 -21.70 6.73 15.59
C GLU A 295 -22.46 8.01 15.20
N GLY A 296 -23.74 7.88 14.82
CA GLY A 296 -24.56 8.98 14.32
C GLY A 296 -24.29 9.41 12.87
N SER A 297 -23.34 8.80 12.16
CA SER A 297 -23.16 9.03 10.72
C SER A 297 -24.32 8.46 9.91
N GLN A 298 -24.97 9.29 9.10
CA GLN A 298 -25.98 8.84 8.14
C GLN A 298 -25.40 7.99 7.00
N HIS A 299 -24.07 8.05 6.80
CA HIS A 299 -23.38 7.23 5.80
C HIS A 299 -22.87 5.95 6.45
N HIS A 300 -23.62 4.85 6.29
CA HIS A 300 -23.12 3.51 6.60
C HIS A 300 -22.05 3.11 5.58
N VAL A 301 -20.80 3.02 6.03
CA VAL A 301 -19.74 2.45 5.22
C VAL A 301 -19.89 0.93 5.28
N ASN A 302 -20.25 0.30 4.15
CA ASN A 302 -20.19 -1.16 4.05
C ASN A 302 -18.74 -1.64 4.24
N ILE A 303 -18.42 -2.05 5.47
CA ILE A 303 -17.12 -2.60 5.87
C ILE A 303 -16.88 -3.97 5.22
N ALA A 304 -17.92 -4.73 4.90
CA ALA A 304 -17.76 -6.05 4.28
C ALA A 304 -17.16 -5.98 2.86
N MET A 305 -17.15 -4.79 2.22
CA MET A 305 -16.43 -4.58 0.95
C MET A 305 -14.99 -4.08 1.14
N SER A 306 -14.56 -3.88 2.38
CA SER A 306 -13.17 -3.65 2.72
C SER A 306 -12.52 -5.01 2.92
N VAL A 307 -12.17 -5.68 1.83
CA VAL A 307 -11.41 -6.94 1.84
C VAL A 307 -10.07 -6.75 1.14
N PRO A 308 -9.05 -7.56 1.45
CA PRO A 308 -7.85 -7.64 0.64
C PRO A 308 -8.23 -7.88 -0.82
N HIS A 309 -7.45 -7.31 -1.73
CA HIS A 309 -7.73 -7.45 -3.15
C HIS A 309 -6.45 -7.52 -3.97
N ALA A 310 -6.53 -8.33 -5.02
CA ALA A 310 -5.55 -8.38 -6.09
C ALA A 310 -5.34 -6.99 -6.74
N SER A 311 -4.10 -6.71 -7.13
CA SER A 311 -3.73 -5.56 -7.95
C SER A 311 -4.54 -5.52 -9.25
N VAL A 312 -4.59 -4.33 -9.87
CA VAL A 312 -5.36 -4.14 -11.11
C VAL A 312 -4.71 -4.89 -12.26
N GLU A 313 -3.38 -4.89 -12.29
CA GLU A 313 -2.53 -5.58 -13.25
C GLU A 313 -2.80 -7.09 -13.19
N MET A 314 -2.75 -7.70 -12.00
CA MET A 314 -3.02 -9.12 -11.82
C MET A 314 -4.43 -9.54 -12.27
N LYS A 315 -5.43 -8.65 -12.12
CA LYS A 315 -6.80 -8.91 -12.61
C LYS A 315 -6.94 -8.78 -14.12
N LYS A 316 -6.21 -7.86 -14.73
CA LYS A 316 -6.29 -7.56 -16.18
C LYS A 316 -5.42 -8.50 -17.01
N GLN A 317 -4.32 -8.97 -16.45
CA GLN A 317 -3.29 -9.77 -17.12
C GLN A 317 -3.15 -11.13 -16.42
N LEU A 318 -4.27 -11.87 -16.29
CA LEU A 318 -4.30 -13.13 -15.56
C LEU A 318 -3.42 -14.20 -16.22
N GLU A 319 -3.42 -14.29 -17.55
CA GLU A 319 -2.58 -15.25 -18.29
C GLU A 319 -1.09 -14.98 -18.08
N GLU A 320 -0.67 -13.72 -18.20
CA GLU A 320 0.70 -13.27 -17.91
C GLU A 320 1.09 -13.60 -16.47
N TYR A 321 0.20 -13.33 -15.52
CA TYR A 321 0.42 -13.68 -14.12
C TYR A 321 0.65 -15.19 -13.95
N ILE A 322 -0.19 -16.05 -14.53
CA ILE A 322 -0.04 -17.51 -14.45
C ILE A 322 1.29 -17.97 -15.05
N GLN A 323 1.69 -17.41 -16.21
CA GLN A 323 2.99 -17.73 -16.82
C GLN A 323 4.16 -17.34 -15.91
N LEU A 324 4.08 -16.15 -15.29
CA LEU A 324 5.08 -15.72 -14.32
C LEU A 324 5.13 -16.63 -13.10
N GLN A 325 4.00 -17.14 -12.60
CA GLN A 325 4.01 -18.11 -11.51
C GLN A 325 4.80 -19.36 -11.88
N CYS A 326 4.59 -19.89 -13.09
CA CYS A 326 5.30 -21.06 -13.57
C CYS A 326 6.81 -20.81 -13.66
N VAL A 327 7.23 -19.68 -14.26
CA VAL A 327 8.66 -19.33 -14.39
C VAL A 327 9.30 -19.06 -13.04
N PHE A 328 8.60 -18.37 -12.13
CA PHE A 328 9.17 -17.92 -10.86
C PHE A 328 9.05 -18.99 -9.75
N LYS A 329 8.35 -20.10 -9.98
CA LYS A 329 8.14 -21.13 -8.95
C LYS A 329 9.45 -21.62 -8.31
N PRO A 330 10.50 -22.01 -9.07
CA PRO A 330 11.75 -22.45 -8.46
C PRO A 330 12.42 -21.37 -7.61
N LEU A 331 12.36 -20.12 -8.09
CA LEU A 331 12.87 -18.96 -7.36
C LEU A 331 12.11 -18.73 -6.05
N PHE A 332 10.79 -18.79 -6.08
CA PHE A 332 9.95 -18.57 -4.89
C PHE A 332 10.11 -19.66 -3.85
N ASP A 333 10.24 -20.92 -4.27
CA ASP A 333 10.54 -22.03 -3.37
C ASP A 333 11.88 -21.82 -2.68
N TRP A 334 12.91 -21.48 -3.44
CA TRP A 334 14.23 -21.18 -2.90
C TRP A 334 14.22 -19.98 -1.92
N ILE A 335 13.52 -18.89 -2.26
CA ILE A 335 13.35 -17.74 -1.37
C ILE A 335 12.65 -18.15 -0.07
N THR A 336 11.61 -18.97 -0.16
CA THR A 336 10.83 -19.45 0.98
C THR A 336 11.73 -20.21 1.94
N GLU A 337 12.45 -21.21 1.43
CA GLU A 337 13.38 -22.04 2.21
C GLU A 337 14.51 -21.20 2.83
N LEU A 338 15.07 -20.26 2.05
CA LEU A 338 16.13 -19.37 2.51
C LEU A 338 15.65 -18.51 3.68
N LEU A 339 14.45 -17.94 3.56
CA LEU A 339 13.89 -17.06 4.57
C LEU A 339 13.51 -17.79 5.85
N GLU A 340 12.86 -18.95 5.72
CA GLU A 340 12.49 -19.77 6.87
C GLU A 340 13.74 -20.17 7.68
N LYS A 341 14.82 -20.52 6.97
CA LYS A 341 16.08 -20.91 7.61
C LYS A 341 16.84 -19.75 8.24
N ILE A 342 16.93 -18.62 7.56
CA ILE A 342 17.87 -17.54 7.94
C ILE A 342 17.17 -16.45 8.77
N LEU A 343 15.89 -16.21 8.55
CA LEU A 343 15.09 -15.19 9.23
C LEU A 343 13.78 -15.79 9.79
N PRO A 344 13.84 -16.84 10.63
CA PRO A 344 12.66 -17.59 11.07
C PRO A 344 11.63 -16.71 11.77
N ASP A 345 12.05 -15.77 12.62
CA ASP A 345 11.14 -14.89 13.36
C ASP A 345 10.35 -13.96 12.40
N SER A 346 11.05 -13.34 11.44
CA SER A 346 10.42 -12.50 10.42
C SER A 346 9.51 -13.32 9.50
N PHE A 347 9.97 -14.52 9.12
CA PHE A 347 9.20 -15.46 8.32
C PHE A 347 7.90 -15.85 9.03
N GLU A 348 7.95 -16.23 10.31
CA GLU A 348 6.78 -16.61 11.10
C GLU A 348 5.78 -15.45 11.23
N VAL A 349 6.27 -14.23 11.49
CA VAL A 349 5.41 -13.04 11.59
C VAL A 349 4.70 -12.78 10.26
N LEU A 350 5.42 -12.77 9.15
CA LEU A 350 4.83 -12.53 7.83
C LEU A 350 3.86 -13.64 7.41
N SER A 351 4.23 -14.90 7.66
CA SER A 351 3.41 -16.09 7.44
C SER A 351 2.04 -15.96 8.08
N LYS A 352 2.00 -15.57 9.38
CA LYS A 352 0.75 -15.38 10.12
C LYS A 352 -0.17 -14.35 9.46
N TYR A 353 0.37 -13.29 8.85
CA TYR A 353 -0.46 -12.33 8.13
C TYR A 353 -1.05 -12.94 6.87
N ILE A 354 -0.25 -13.67 6.12
CA ILE A 354 -0.68 -14.34 4.88
C ILE A 354 -1.78 -15.37 5.18
N ASP A 355 -1.59 -16.20 6.19
CA ASP A 355 -2.51 -17.28 6.56
C ASP A 355 -3.89 -16.78 7.00
N ILE A 356 -3.97 -15.54 7.51
CA ILE A 356 -5.22 -14.93 7.97
C ILE A 356 -5.88 -14.01 6.93
N LEU A 357 -5.24 -13.74 5.78
CA LEU A 357 -5.84 -12.87 4.76
C LEU A 357 -7.14 -13.52 4.25
N PRO A 358 -8.31 -12.90 4.47
CA PRO A 358 -9.57 -13.47 4.00
C PRO A 358 -9.58 -13.55 2.46
N CYS A 359 -10.16 -14.62 1.93
CA CYS A 359 -10.25 -14.91 0.49
C CYS A 359 -8.90 -15.23 -0.20
N ALA A 360 -7.88 -15.69 0.54
CA ALA A 360 -6.59 -16.05 -0.02
C ALA A 360 -6.71 -17.25 -0.98
N GLU A 361 -6.67 -16.95 -2.28
CA GLU A 361 -5.98 -17.85 -3.21
C GLU A 361 -4.55 -18.08 -2.68
N PRO A 362 -3.98 -19.28 -2.86
CA PRO A 362 -2.62 -19.57 -2.41
C PRO A 362 -1.67 -18.52 -2.99
N VAL A 363 -0.94 -17.84 -2.10
CA VAL A 363 0.03 -16.82 -2.52
C VAL A 363 1.24 -17.51 -3.11
N VAL A 364 1.68 -17.00 -4.25
CA VAL A 364 2.72 -17.64 -5.06
C VAL A 364 4.10 -17.47 -4.44
N VAL A 365 4.30 -16.40 -3.66
CA VAL A 365 5.59 -16.03 -3.07
C VAL A 365 5.46 -15.93 -1.55
N TYR A 366 5.49 -17.08 -0.88
CA TYR A 366 5.39 -17.14 0.58
C TYR A 366 6.71 -16.70 1.25
N PRO A 367 6.71 -15.95 2.37
CA PRO A 367 5.58 -15.46 3.16
C PRO A 367 5.13 -14.04 2.76
N PHE A 368 5.34 -13.63 1.51
CA PHE A 368 4.95 -12.32 1.00
C PHE A 368 3.55 -12.36 0.36
N SER A 369 2.93 -11.19 0.27
CA SER A 369 1.59 -11.04 -0.34
C SER A 369 1.60 -10.98 -1.87
N GLY A 370 2.79 -11.00 -2.47
CA GLY A 370 3.01 -10.87 -3.91
C GLY A 370 4.36 -10.24 -4.24
N PHE A 371 4.54 -9.89 -5.51
CA PHE A 371 5.81 -9.39 -6.05
C PHE A 371 5.59 -8.26 -7.06
N VAL A 372 6.66 -7.52 -7.34
CA VAL A 372 6.69 -6.42 -8.33
C VAL A 372 7.90 -6.61 -9.23
N ILE A 373 7.68 -6.58 -10.55
CA ILE A 373 8.77 -6.63 -11.53
C ILE A 373 9.06 -5.20 -11.97
N ASN A 374 10.28 -4.73 -11.80
CA ASN A 374 10.74 -3.44 -12.29
C ASN A 374 11.72 -3.66 -13.45
N PHE A 375 11.29 -3.34 -14.67
CA PHE A 375 12.09 -3.58 -15.87
C PHE A 375 13.19 -2.52 -16.03
N ASN A 376 14.36 -2.98 -16.46
CA ASN A 376 15.52 -2.14 -16.77
C ASN A 376 16.01 -1.28 -15.59
N VAL A 377 15.80 -1.82 -14.38
CA VAL A 377 16.36 -1.43 -13.06
C VAL A 377 16.66 0.05 -12.93
N ALA A 378 15.58 0.83 -12.92
CA ALA A 378 15.67 2.17 -12.40
C ALA A 378 14.48 2.40 -11.50
N THR A 379 14.77 2.36 -10.20
CA THR A 379 13.83 2.73 -9.16
C THR A 379 14.26 4.08 -8.63
N ARG A 380 13.29 4.90 -8.23
CA ARG A 380 13.60 6.07 -7.42
C ARG A 380 13.91 5.59 -6.02
N LEU A 381 14.91 6.19 -5.39
CA LEU A 381 15.24 5.89 -4.02
C LEU A 381 14.07 6.27 -3.11
N HIS A 382 13.45 5.29 -2.46
CA HIS A 382 12.31 5.46 -1.56
C HIS A 382 12.32 4.39 -0.47
N CYS A 383 11.48 4.60 0.55
CA CYS A 383 11.12 3.55 1.51
C CYS A 383 9.67 3.14 1.26
N ASP A 384 9.42 1.84 1.27
CA ASP A 384 8.08 1.27 1.26
C ASP A 384 7.47 1.35 2.66
N TRP A 385 6.96 2.54 2.97
CA TRP A 385 6.35 2.88 4.27
C TRP A 385 5.09 2.07 4.62
N GLN A 386 4.68 1.14 3.76
CA GLN A 386 3.54 0.25 3.98
C GLN A 386 3.93 -1.18 4.32
N ASP A 387 5.21 -1.51 4.24
CA ASP A 387 5.67 -2.86 4.56
C ASP A 387 5.68 -3.07 6.07
N HIS A 388 5.30 -4.28 6.49
CA HIS A 388 5.13 -4.59 7.91
C HIS A 388 6.44 -4.92 8.62
N ASP A 389 7.29 -5.76 8.01
CA ASP A 389 8.54 -6.22 8.62
C ASP A 389 9.72 -6.17 7.64
N ILE A 390 9.88 -7.14 6.74
CA ILE A 390 10.96 -7.16 5.73
C ILE A 390 10.41 -6.97 4.32
N CYS A 391 11.20 -6.35 3.45
CA CYS A 391 10.99 -6.32 2.00
C CYS A 391 12.17 -7.03 1.31
N LEU A 392 11.86 -7.94 0.38
CA LEU A 392 12.84 -8.59 -0.48
C LEU A 392 12.96 -7.82 -1.79
N VAL A 393 14.18 -7.40 -2.09
CA VAL A 393 14.57 -6.95 -3.42
C VAL A 393 15.46 -8.02 -4.04
N LEU A 394 15.00 -8.55 -5.16
CA LEU A 394 15.79 -9.43 -6.01
C LEU A 394 16.23 -8.64 -7.24
N ALA A 395 17.52 -8.69 -7.49
CA ALA A 395 18.12 -7.96 -8.59
C ALA A 395 18.73 -9.00 -9.56
N ILE A 396 18.17 -9.03 -10.78
CA ILE A 396 18.49 -9.98 -11.86
C ILE A 396 19.13 -9.21 -13.00
N MET A 397 20.24 -9.70 -13.51
CA MET A 397 20.91 -9.15 -14.68
C MET A 397 21.22 -10.27 -15.65
N ASP A 398 21.13 -9.97 -16.94
CA ASP A 398 21.84 -10.80 -17.90
C ASP A 398 23.36 -10.68 -17.64
N LYS A 399 24.08 -11.79 -17.73
CA LYS A 399 25.52 -11.86 -17.42
C LYS A 399 26.40 -11.47 -18.62
N ASP A 400 25.79 -11.20 -19.77
CA ASP A 400 26.45 -10.90 -21.04
C ASP A 400 26.81 -9.42 -21.24
#